data_AF-A0A4Q0IBB4-F1
#
_entry.id   AF-A0A4Q0IBB4-F1
#
_cell.length_a   1.000
_cell.length_b   1.000
_cell.length_c   1.000
_cell.angle_alpha   90.00
_cell.angle_beta   90.00
_cell.angle_gamma   90.00
#
_symmetry.space_group_name_H-M   'P 1'
#
loop_
_entity.id
_entity.type
_entity.pdbx_description
1 polymer ?
#
loop_
_entity_poly.entity_id
_entity_poly.type
_entity_poly.pdbx_seq_one_letter_code
_entity_poly.pdbx_strand_id
1 'polypeptide(L)'
;GLLVEDHYVEGLVDVMLDAVRNCQEPLTDERLFDWHAALFPFGRSGMHRITVADWRKGEEPMQVVSGAFGHEKVHYEAPPSDAVPDEMERLIEWCNTADQSPFIMAAVAHLWFVTVHPFDDGNGRISRTLADMLLA
;
A
#
# COMPACT_ATOMS: atom_id res chain seq x y z
N GLY A 1 21.57 -18.03 11.18
CA GLY A 1 20.25 -17.89 10.56
C GLY A 1 19.55 -16.69 11.15
N LEU A 2 19.89 -15.49 10.68
CA LEU A 2 19.49 -14.21 11.29
C LEU A 2 19.22 -13.12 10.22
N LEU A 3 19.04 -13.50 8.95
CA LEU A 3 19.10 -12.55 7.83
C LEU A 3 17.74 -12.11 7.29
N VAL A 4 16.65 -12.84 7.57
CA VAL A 4 15.35 -12.55 6.92
C VAL A 4 14.53 -11.50 7.70
N GLU A 5 14.54 -11.56 9.04
CA GLU A 5 13.79 -10.60 9.88
C GLU A 5 14.36 -9.19 9.81
N ASP A 6 15.69 -9.05 9.68
CA ASP A 6 16.38 -7.76 9.68
C ASP A 6 15.94 -6.89 8.49
N HIS A 7 15.88 -7.47 7.29
CA HIS A 7 15.50 -6.74 6.08
C HIS A 7 14.05 -6.26 6.06
N TYR A 8 13.11 -6.96 6.71
CA TYR A 8 11.73 -6.47 6.81
C TYR A 8 11.63 -5.24 7.71
N VAL A 9 12.45 -5.19 8.77
CA VAL A 9 12.50 -4.05 9.69
C VAL A 9 13.23 -2.89 9.00
N GLU A 10 14.38 -3.13 8.37
CA GLU A 10 15.12 -2.13 7.60
C GLU A 10 14.25 -1.50 6.52
N GLY A 11 13.58 -2.31 5.69
CA GLY A 11 12.71 -1.81 4.63
C GLY A 11 11.54 -0.97 5.16
N LEU A 12 10.94 -1.35 6.28
CA LEU A 12 9.89 -0.53 6.91
C LEU A 12 10.44 0.81 7.43
N VAL A 13 11.64 0.80 8.02
CA VAL A 13 12.30 2.03 8.50
C VAL A 13 12.59 2.96 7.34
N ASP A 14 13.11 2.45 6.23
CA ASP A 14 13.41 3.24 5.03
C ASP A 14 12.15 3.91 4.46
N VAL A 15 11.05 3.14 4.38
CA VAL A 15 9.74 3.63 3.94
C VAL A 15 9.21 4.74 4.84
N MET A 16 9.25 4.55 6.17
CA MET A 16 8.82 5.58 7.12
C MET A 16 9.71 6.83 7.06
N LEU A 17 11.01 6.65 6.86
CA LEU A 17 11.97 7.74 6.79
C LEU A 17 11.76 8.58 5.54
N ASP A 18 11.54 7.95 4.38
CA ASP A 18 11.18 8.64 3.15
C ASP A 18 9.87 9.43 3.33
N ALA A 19 8.83 8.78 3.85
CA ALA A 19 7.53 9.38 4.05
C ALA A 19 7.60 10.67 4.89
N VAL A 20 8.29 10.63 6.03
CA VAL A 20 8.37 11.80 6.93
C VAL A 20 9.34 12.86 6.43
N ARG A 21 10.50 12.47 5.86
CA ARG A 21 11.51 13.45 5.43
C ARG A 21 11.13 14.16 4.13
N ASN A 22 10.43 13.46 3.25
CA ASN A 22 10.03 13.94 1.93
C ASN A 22 8.51 14.14 1.86
N CYS A 23 7.86 14.52 2.97
CA CYS A 23 6.40 14.67 3.03
C CYS A 23 5.86 15.82 2.16
N GLN A 24 6.71 16.79 1.81
CA GLN A 24 6.38 17.92 0.94
C GLN A 24 6.61 17.61 -0.56
N GLU A 25 7.25 16.48 -0.88
CA GLU A 25 7.42 16.04 -2.25
C GLU A 25 6.13 15.40 -2.76
N PRO A 26 5.76 15.60 -4.05
CA PRO A 26 4.58 14.98 -4.62
C PRO A 26 4.56 13.45 -4.44
N LEU A 27 3.38 12.92 -4.17
CA LEU A 27 3.15 11.48 -4.23
C LEU A 27 3.12 11.04 -5.71
N THR A 28 3.78 9.93 -6.01
CA THR A 28 3.78 9.31 -7.34
C THR A 28 3.56 7.81 -7.24
N ASP A 29 3.20 7.19 -8.36
CA ASP A 29 3.18 5.74 -8.52
C ASP A 29 4.56 5.13 -8.22
N GLU A 30 5.62 5.69 -8.80
CA GLU A 30 7.00 5.24 -8.57
C GLU A 30 7.38 5.27 -7.09
N ARG A 31 6.98 6.30 -6.35
CA ARG A 31 7.27 6.40 -4.91
C ARG A 31 6.55 5.31 -4.11
N LEU A 32 5.31 4.99 -4.48
CA LEU A 32 4.56 3.88 -3.88
C LEU A 32 5.18 2.53 -4.26
N PHE A 33 5.70 2.39 -5.48
CA PHE A 33 6.42 1.21 -5.95
C PHE A 33 7.74 1.01 -5.21
N ASP A 34 8.51 2.07 -5.00
CA ASP A 34 9.74 2.04 -4.21
C ASP A 34 9.46 1.63 -2.77
N TRP A 35 8.39 2.17 -2.16
CA TRP A 35 7.98 1.75 -0.83
C TRP A 35 7.60 0.26 -0.79
N HIS A 36 6.85 -0.21 -1.79
CA HIS A 36 6.50 -1.62 -1.89
C HIS A 36 7.72 -2.52 -2.11
N ALA A 37 8.69 -2.08 -2.93
CA ALA A 37 9.93 -2.80 -3.18
C ALA A 37 10.75 -2.97 -1.89
N ALA A 38 10.85 -1.91 -1.09
CA ALA A 38 11.52 -1.94 0.21
C ALA A 38 10.87 -2.92 1.19
N LEU A 39 9.53 -3.05 1.17
CA LEU A 39 8.82 -4.01 2.02
C LEU A 39 8.98 -5.48 1.58
N PHE A 40 9.31 -5.73 0.30
CA PHE A 40 9.37 -7.07 -0.29
C PHE A 40 10.61 -7.27 -1.18
N PRO A 41 11.84 -7.12 -0.65
CA PRO A 41 13.08 -7.10 -1.44
C PRO A 41 13.37 -8.42 -2.18
N PHE A 42 12.69 -9.51 -1.80
CA PHE A 42 12.87 -10.83 -2.40
C PHE A 42 11.72 -11.28 -3.31
N GLY A 43 10.73 -10.42 -3.59
CA GLY A 43 9.62 -10.77 -4.47
C GLY A 43 8.59 -11.73 -3.87
N ARG A 44 8.47 -11.78 -2.53
CA ARG A 44 7.66 -12.79 -1.83
C ARG A 44 6.95 -12.23 -0.60
N SER A 45 5.71 -12.68 -0.39
CA SER A 45 5.02 -12.61 0.90
C SER A 45 4.99 -14.01 1.52
N GLY A 46 5.76 -14.19 2.59
CA GLY A 46 5.98 -15.52 3.18
C GLY A 46 6.50 -16.52 2.15
N MET A 47 5.75 -17.60 1.92
CA MET A 47 6.10 -18.62 0.93
C MET A 47 5.61 -18.30 -0.50
N HIS A 48 4.75 -17.30 -0.67
CA HIS A 48 4.11 -16.99 -1.95
C HIS A 48 4.90 -15.94 -2.72
N ARG A 49 4.99 -16.09 -4.05
CA ARG A 49 5.51 -15.03 -4.92
C ARG A 49 4.42 -13.99 -5.12
N ILE A 50 4.83 -12.73 -5.17
CA ILE A 50 3.95 -11.59 -5.39
C ILE A 50 4.55 -10.68 -6.45
N THR A 51 3.70 -9.88 -7.07
CA THR A 51 4.08 -8.72 -7.86
C THR A 51 4.71 -7.69 -6.93
N VAL A 52 5.90 -7.19 -7.26
CA VAL A 52 6.62 -6.20 -6.45
C VAL A 52 6.96 -4.99 -7.30
N ALA A 53 6.82 -3.79 -6.70
CA ALA A 53 7.09 -2.51 -7.34
C ALA A 53 6.19 -2.25 -8.56
N ASP A 54 4.96 -2.77 -8.51
CA ASP A 54 3.97 -2.64 -9.56
C ASP A 54 2.59 -2.92 -8.95
N TRP A 55 1.53 -2.45 -9.60
CA TRP A 55 0.16 -2.78 -9.20
C TRP A 55 -0.10 -4.27 -9.35
N ARG A 56 -0.98 -4.82 -8.50
CA ARG A 56 -1.38 -6.23 -8.60
C ARG A 56 -1.96 -6.55 -9.97
N LYS A 57 -1.68 -7.78 -10.43
CA LYS A 57 -2.13 -8.29 -11.73
C LYS A 57 -2.82 -9.63 -11.52
N GLY A 58 -3.98 -9.81 -12.15
CA GLY A 58 -4.71 -11.07 -12.12
C GLY A 58 -6.21 -10.87 -12.23
N GLU A 59 -6.89 -11.93 -12.61
CA GLU A 59 -8.36 -12.00 -12.72
C GLU A 59 -9.03 -12.39 -11.39
N GLU A 60 -8.27 -12.94 -10.44
CA GLU A 60 -8.78 -13.34 -9.14
C GLU A 60 -9.20 -12.11 -8.31
N PRO A 61 -10.37 -12.15 -7.66
CA PRO A 61 -10.85 -11.04 -6.85
C PRO A 61 -9.98 -10.87 -5.60
N MET A 62 -9.58 -9.63 -5.32
CA MET A 62 -8.90 -9.29 -4.08
C MET A 62 -9.94 -9.10 -2.98
N GLN A 63 -10.05 -10.08 -2.08
CA GLN A 63 -11.08 -10.12 -1.05
C GLN A 63 -10.50 -9.90 0.36
N VAL A 64 -11.09 -8.96 1.09
CA VAL A 64 -10.83 -8.78 2.51
C VAL A 64 -11.70 -9.77 3.28
N VAL A 65 -11.05 -10.83 3.76
CA VAL A 65 -11.70 -11.93 4.46
C VAL A 65 -11.38 -11.94 5.96
N SER A 66 -12.26 -12.54 6.75
CA SER A 66 -11.98 -12.92 8.13
C SER A 66 -12.43 -14.35 8.39
N GLY A 67 -11.89 -15.02 9.40
CA GLY A 67 -12.27 -16.38 9.76
C GLY A 67 -11.08 -17.33 9.66
N ALA A 68 -11.26 -18.56 10.15
CA ALA A 68 -10.25 -19.59 10.01
C ALA A 68 -10.20 -20.11 8.57
N PHE A 69 -9.06 -20.69 8.19
CA PHE A 69 -8.88 -21.31 6.88
C PHE A 69 -10.01 -22.32 6.57
N GLY A 70 -10.70 -22.16 5.45
CA GLY A 70 -11.86 -22.95 5.03
C GLY A 70 -13.22 -22.48 5.58
N HIS A 71 -13.24 -21.41 6.38
CA HIS A 71 -14.44 -20.77 6.93
C HIS A 71 -14.36 -19.24 6.79
N GLU A 72 -13.78 -18.78 5.69
CA GLU A 72 -13.61 -17.38 5.39
C GLU A 72 -14.96 -16.70 5.11
N LYS A 73 -15.17 -15.55 5.74
CA LYS A 73 -16.24 -14.62 5.41
C LYS A 73 -15.64 -13.43 4.67
N VAL A 74 -16.09 -13.22 3.44
CA VAL A 74 -15.76 -12.02 2.65
C VAL A 74 -16.53 -10.83 3.22
N HIS A 75 -15.81 -9.78 3.60
CA HIS A 75 -16.40 -8.51 4.06
C HIS A 75 -16.44 -7.47 2.96
N TYR A 76 -15.43 -7.49 2.09
CA TYR A 76 -15.25 -6.52 1.04
C TYR A 76 -14.46 -7.15 -0.10
N GLU A 77 -14.82 -6.79 -1.33
CA GLU A 77 -14.10 -7.15 -2.54
C GLU A 77 -13.57 -5.86 -3.16
N ALA A 78 -12.26 -5.78 -3.34
CA ALA A 78 -11.62 -4.62 -3.95
C ALA A 78 -11.91 -4.56 -5.46
N PRO A 79 -11.71 -3.40 -6.11
CA PRO A 79 -11.89 -3.26 -7.55
C PRO A 79 -11.13 -4.34 -8.34
N PRO A 80 -11.56 -4.71 -9.55
CA PRO A 80 -10.78 -5.62 -10.38
C PRO A 80 -9.40 -5.02 -10.71
N SER A 81 -8.40 -5.87 -10.98
CA SER A 81 -7.00 -5.44 -11.12
C SER A 81 -6.78 -4.45 -12.28
N ASP A 82 -7.62 -4.52 -13.32
CA ASP A 82 -7.59 -3.61 -14.47
C ASP A 82 -8.06 -2.19 -14.15
N ALA A 83 -8.86 -2.01 -13.10
CA ALA A 83 -9.30 -0.70 -12.62
C ALA A 83 -8.33 -0.06 -11.61
N VAL A 84 -7.35 -0.81 -11.08
CA VAL A 84 -6.41 -0.33 -10.06
C VAL A 84 -5.59 0.88 -10.54
N PRO A 85 -4.99 0.89 -11.75
CA PRO A 85 -4.20 2.03 -12.21
C PRO A 85 -4.98 3.34 -12.20
N ASP A 86 -6.20 3.34 -12.75
CA ASP A 86 -7.06 4.53 -12.84
C ASP A 86 -7.51 5.01 -11.44
N GLU A 87 -7.85 4.09 -10.54
CA GLU A 87 -8.21 4.46 -9.16
C GLU A 87 -7.01 5.03 -8.38
N MET A 88 -5.82 4.49 -8.60
CA MET A 88 -4.59 4.99 -7.97
C MET A 88 -4.18 6.35 -8.53
N GLU A 89 -4.32 6.59 -9.83
CA GLU A 89 -4.09 7.91 -10.43
C GLU A 89 -4.98 8.98 -9.76
N ARG A 90 -6.27 8.69 -9.62
CA ARG A 90 -7.24 9.60 -8.96
C ARG A 90 -6.91 9.86 -7.50
N LEU A 91 -6.51 8.83 -6.76
CA LEU A 91 -6.09 8.97 -5.37
C LEU A 91 -4.82 9.83 -5.25
N ILE A 92 -3.82 9.58 -6.10
CA ILE A 92 -2.54 10.30 -6.09
C ILE A 92 -2.77 11.78 -6.44
N GLU A 93 -3.54 12.06 -7.50
CA GLU A 93 -3.92 13.42 -7.87
C GLU A 93 -4.63 14.13 -6.72
N TRP A 94 -5.58 13.45 -6.07
CA TRP A 94 -6.29 14.01 -4.93
C TRP A 94 -5.36 14.32 -3.75
N CYS A 95 -4.46 13.39 -3.38
CA CYS A 95 -3.47 13.62 -2.33
C CYS A 95 -2.56 14.83 -2.62
N ASN A 96 -2.21 15.06 -3.89
CA ASN A 96 -1.33 16.14 -4.30
C ASN A 96 -2.02 17.51 -4.43
N THR A 97 -3.35 17.55 -4.58
CA THR A 97 -4.08 18.78 -4.94
C THR A 97 -5.15 19.18 -3.94
N ALA A 98 -5.56 18.29 -3.03
CA ALA A 98 -6.63 18.57 -2.10
C ALA A 98 -6.25 19.67 -1.09
N ASP A 99 -7.10 20.68 -1.01
CA ASP A 99 -7.03 21.73 0.02
C ASP A 99 -7.96 21.36 1.18
N GLN A 100 -7.48 20.48 2.06
CA GLN A 100 -8.21 19.97 3.23
C GLN A 100 -7.28 19.93 4.46
N SER A 101 -7.84 19.71 5.65
CA SER A 101 -6.99 19.54 6.84
C SER A 101 -6.17 18.24 6.75
N PRO A 102 -4.94 18.21 7.28
CA PRO A 102 -4.11 17.00 7.32
C PRO A 102 -4.82 15.78 7.90
N PHE A 103 -5.68 15.97 8.90
CA PHE A 103 -6.48 14.90 9.51
C PHE A 103 -7.49 14.29 8.54
N ILE A 104 -8.16 15.12 7.73
CA ILE A 104 -9.10 14.64 6.71
C ILE A 104 -8.33 13.95 5.59
N MET A 105 -7.22 14.56 5.14
CA MET A 105 -6.36 13.99 4.11
C MET A 105 -5.87 12.60 4.50
N ALA A 106 -5.29 12.46 5.69
CA ALA A 106 -4.78 11.19 6.18
C ALA A 106 -5.88 10.14 6.33
N ALA A 107 -7.04 10.50 6.89
CA ALA A 107 -8.16 9.55 7.08
C ALA A 107 -8.73 9.05 5.75
N VAL A 108 -8.95 9.96 4.79
CA VAL A 108 -9.50 9.62 3.48
C VAL A 108 -8.48 8.86 2.64
N ALA A 109 -7.22 9.31 2.58
CA ALA A 109 -6.18 8.62 1.84
C ALA A 109 -5.95 7.19 2.36
N HIS A 110 -5.92 7.01 3.68
CA HIS A 110 -5.81 5.69 4.30
C HIS A 110 -6.95 4.75 3.89
N LEU A 111 -8.18 5.24 4.00
CA LEU A 111 -9.37 4.45 3.69
C LEU A 111 -9.46 4.16 2.18
N TRP A 112 -9.22 5.15 1.33
CA TRP A 112 -9.27 4.99 -0.12
C TRP A 112 -8.22 3.99 -0.58
N PHE A 113 -6.97 4.14 -0.14
CA PHE A 113 -5.88 3.23 -0.50
C PHE A 113 -6.18 1.77 -0.13
N VAL A 114 -6.62 1.51 1.10
CA VAL A 114 -6.92 0.14 1.55
C VAL A 114 -8.15 -0.46 0.85
N THR A 115 -9.05 0.40 0.36
CA THR A 115 -10.27 0.03 -0.39
C THR A 115 -9.94 -0.34 -1.85
N VAL A 116 -8.98 0.34 -2.48
CA VAL A 116 -8.47 -0.03 -3.82
C VAL A 116 -7.61 -1.29 -3.76
N HIS A 117 -6.84 -1.44 -2.67
CA HIS A 117 -5.98 -2.59 -2.42
C HIS A 117 -5.00 -2.83 -3.58
N PRO A 118 -4.14 -1.84 -3.92
CA PRO A 118 -3.41 -1.83 -5.19
C PRO A 118 -2.28 -2.87 -5.30
N PHE A 119 -1.84 -3.46 -4.18
CA PHE A 119 -0.77 -4.45 -4.16
C PHE A 119 -1.25 -5.84 -3.73
N ASP A 120 -0.46 -6.88 -4.06
CA ASP A 120 -0.74 -8.26 -3.64
C ASP A 120 -0.62 -8.43 -2.11
N ASP A 121 0.26 -7.67 -1.45
CA ASP A 121 0.42 -7.60 0.00
C ASP A 121 1.03 -6.24 0.40
N GLY A 122 1.09 -5.92 1.69
CA GLY A 122 1.71 -4.69 2.20
C GLY A 122 0.77 -3.48 2.21
N ASN A 123 -0.45 -3.61 1.69
CA ASN A 123 -1.41 -2.50 1.58
C ASN A 123 -1.65 -1.77 2.91
N GLY A 124 -1.84 -2.52 4.00
CA GLY A 124 -2.05 -1.92 5.32
C GLY A 124 -0.81 -1.20 5.87
N ARG A 125 0.41 -1.61 5.50
CA ARG A 125 1.64 -0.93 5.90
C ARG A 125 1.76 0.38 5.13
N ILE A 126 1.62 0.33 3.80
CA ILE A 126 1.70 1.50 2.93
C ILE A 126 0.57 2.50 3.23
N SER A 127 -0.65 2.06 3.53
CA SER A 127 -1.75 2.98 3.89
C SER A 127 -1.50 3.73 5.19
N ARG A 128 -0.80 3.11 6.16
CA ARG A 128 -0.36 3.80 7.39
C ARG A 128 0.76 4.79 7.10
N THR A 129 1.77 4.38 6.34
CA THR A 129 2.86 5.26 5.90
C THR A 129 2.32 6.49 5.16
N LEU A 130 1.37 6.30 4.25
CA LEU A 130 0.73 7.39 3.51
C LEU A 130 -0.02 8.35 4.45
N ALA A 131 -0.75 7.81 5.43
CA ALA A 131 -1.42 8.63 6.44
C ALA A 131 -0.41 9.42 7.30
N ASP A 132 0.67 8.79 7.71
CA ASP A 132 1.75 9.42 8.49
C ASP A 132 2.45 10.53 7.69
N MET A 133 2.70 10.31 6.39
CA MET A 133 3.25 11.31 5.47
C MET A 133 2.36 12.55 5.42
N LEU A 134 1.04 12.37 5.29
CA LEU A 134 0.07 13.46 5.19
C LEU A 134 -0.12 14.21 6.52
N LEU A 135 0.30 13.65 7.64
CA LEU A 135 0.25 14.27 8.96
C LEU A 135 1.56 14.99 9.37
N ALA A 136 2.65 14.78 8.63
CA ALA A 136 3.99 15.29 8.93
C ALA A 136 4.19 16.73 8.47
#